data_AF-A0A351QBF5-F1
#
_entry.id   AF-A0A351QBF5-F1
#
_cell.length_a   1.000
_cell.length_b   1.000
_cell.length_c   1.000
_cell.angle_alpha   90.00
_cell.angle_beta   90.00
_cell.angle_gamma   90.00
#
_symmetry.space_group_name_H-M   'P 1'
#
loop_
_entity.id
_entity.type
_entity.pdbx_description
1 polymer ?
#
loop_
_entity_poly.entity_id
_entity_poly.type
_entity_poly.pdbx_seq_one_letter_code
_entity_poly.pdbx_strand_id
1 'polypeptide(L)'
;MPKTLRTVVICVIAEILNFIVPAIFYHGLKIPLFFDTIFTVAVVFYCGLLPALCVSIGYNLINSFLWICHKGVFDPFIFAYTVCGILIVFSTWLFARRKDDFKISAAITALYLVLIALLSSLCAIISSGIIDYFHYIYYDVPDMMNPIKTFTKSFAQHHFSMLASCILAQIPISFADRLIATFAGYGAYRLCERYIERKTI
;
A
#
# COMPACT_ATOMS: atom_id res chain seq x y z
N MET A 1 13.06 -11.27 24.34
CA MET A 1 12.20 -10.07 24.23
C MET A 1 10.74 -10.51 24.27
N PRO A 2 9.85 -9.86 25.05
CA PRO A 2 8.43 -10.19 25.07
C PRO A 2 7.82 -10.12 23.66
N LYS A 3 6.88 -11.03 23.35
CA LYS A 3 6.24 -11.11 22.02
C LYS A 3 5.63 -9.78 21.61
N THR A 4 4.99 -9.07 22.54
CA THR A 4 4.37 -7.77 22.31
C THR A 4 5.38 -6.69 21.95
N LEU A 5 6.48 -6.60 22.71
CA LEU A 5 7.56 -5.65 22.44
C LEU A 5 8.18 -5.88 21.07
N ARG A 6 8.32 -7.15 20.66
CA ARG A 6 8.79 -7.53 19.33
C ARG A 6 7.86 -7.06 18.22
N THR A 7 6.56 -7.28 18.38
CA THR A 7 5.57 -6.80 17.41
C THR A 7 5.65 -5.28 17.27
N VAL A 8 5.72 -4.54 18.37
CA VAL A 8 5.83 -3.07 18.35
C VAL A 8 7.09 -2.62 17.60
N VAL A 9 8.25 -3.20 17.91
CA VAL A 9 9.51 -2.86 17.22
C VAL A 9 9.41 -3.13 15.72
N ILE A 10 8.81 -4.26 15.32
CA ILE A 10 8.61 -4.60 13.90
C ILE A 10 7.68 -3.59 13.22
N CYS A 11 6.57 -3.21 13.87
CA CYS A 11 5.66 -2.20 13.33
C CYS A 11 6.35 -0.84 13.15
N VAL A 12 7.13 -0.38 14.14
CA VAL A 12 7.88 0.89 14.05
C VAL A 12 8.90 0.86 12.91
N ILE A 13 9.64 -0.23 12.76
CA ILE A 13 10.59 -0.39 11.66
C ILE A 13 9.86 -0.41 10.31
N ALA A 14 8.75 -1.15 10.21
CA ALA A 14 7.94 -1.21 9.00
C ALA A 14 7.41 0.17 8.61
N GLU A 15 6.93 0.95 9.57
CA GLU A 15 6.48 2.34 9.38
C GLU A 15 7.59 3.21 8.78
N ILE A 16 8.75 3.23 9.41
CA ILE A 16 9.91 4.01 8.94
C ILE A 16 10.29 3.61 7.51
N LEU A 17 10.35 2.31 7.24
CA LEU A 17 10.72 1.81 5.92
C LEU A 17 9.67 2.14 4.86
N ASN A 18 8.37 2.11 5.20
CA ASN A 18 7.28 2.52 4.31
C ASN A 18 7.36 4.02 3.97
N PHE A 19 8.02 4.87 4.76
CA PHE A 19 8.32 6.26 4.37
C PHE A 19 9.60 6.38 3.55
N ILE A 20 10.63 5.59 3.87
CA ILE A 20 11.91 5.61 3.15
C ILE A 20 11.76 5.16 1.70
N VAL A 21 10.95 4.11 1.44
CA VAL A 21 10.81 3.57 0.09
C VAL A 21 10.21 4.59 -0.90
N PRO A 22 9.05 5.24 -0.63
CA PRO A 22 8.56 6.32 -1.48
C PRO A 22 9.58 7.46 -1.61
N ALA A 23 10.31 7.82 -0.55
CA ALA A 23 11.35 8.85 -0.62
C ALA A 23 12.44 8.52 -1.66
N ILE A 24 12.86 7.25 -1.74
CA ILE A 24 13.86 6.80 -2.70
C ILE A 24 13.25 6.67 -4.10
N PHE A 25 12.19 5.87 -4.25
CA PHE A 25 11.68 5.46 -5.55
C PHE A 25 10.82 6.54 -6.20
N TYR A 26 9.87 7.09 -5.45
CA TYR A 26 8.96 8.12 -5.97
C TYR A 26 9.65 9.48 -6.05
N HIS A 27 10.23 9.95 -4.94
CA HIS A 27 10.82 11.29 -4.90
C HIS A 27 12.22 11.36 -5.52
N GLY A 28 13.08 10.38 -5.25
CA GLY A 28 14.45 10.32 -5.77
C GLY A 28 14.52 9.88 -7.23
N LEU A 29 14.02 8.67 -7.52
CA LEU A 29 14.13 8.03 -8.84
C LEU A 29 13.00 8.42 -9.82
N LYS A 30 11.98 9.15 -9.36
CA LYS A 30 10.82 9.56 -10.17
C LYS A 30 10.04 8.39 -10.77
N ILE A 31 10.09 7.23 -10.11
CA ILE A 31 9.29 6.07 -10.48
C ILE A 31 7.86 6.35 -10.03
N PRO A 32 6.85 6.20 -10.91
CA PRO A 32 5.45 6.57 -10.64
C PRO A 32 4.72 5.58 -9.72
N LEU A 33 5.40 5.01 -8.73
CA LEU A 33 4.90 3.96 -7.83
C LEU A 33 5.21 4.38 -6.39
N PHE A 34 4.28 4.12 -5.47
CA PHE A 34 4.37 4.54 -4.08
C PHE A 34 5.22 3.58 -3.26
N PHE A 35 4.98 2.27 -3.41
CA PHE A 35 5.62 1.21 -2.64
C PHE A 35 5.53 1.37 -1.10
N ASP A 36 4.56 2.14 -0.65
CA ASP A 36 4.31 2.54 0.74
C ASP A 36 3.70 1.43 1.62
N THR A 37 3.42 0.25 1.06
CA THR A 37 2.87 -0.89 1.81
C THR A 37 3.72 -2.15 1.73
N ILE A 38 4.94 -2.09 1.20
CA ILE A 38 5.84 -3.26 1.16
C ILE A 38 5.95 -3.87 2.56
N PHE A 39 6.26 -3.03 3.56
CA PHE A 39 6.48 -3.51 4.90
C PHE A 39 5.17 -3.71 5.66
N THR A 40 4.09 -3.03 5.28
CA THR A 40 2.74 -3.35 5.76
C THR A 40 2.36 -4.79 5.39
N VAL A 41 2.57 -5.19 4.13
CA VAL A 41 2.34 -6.57 3.68
C VAL A 41 3.23 -7.55 4.45
N ALA A 42 4.51 -7.23 4.65
CA ALA A 42 5.41 -8.05 5.44
C ALA A 42 4.90 -8.25 6.88
N VAL A 43 4.37 -7.19 7.51
CA VAL A 43 3.76 -7.23 8.85
C VAL A 43 2.50 -8.09 8.87
N VAL A 44 1.68 -8.11 7.81
CA VAL A 44 0.53 -9.03 7.72
C VAL A 44 1.00 -10.48 7.81
N PHE A 45 2.03 -10.86 7.05
CA PHE A 45 2.57 -12.22 7.10
C PHE A 45 3.25 -12.52 8.45
N TYR A 46 3.96 -11.56 9.03
CA TYR A 46 4.75 -11.79 10.24
C TYR A 46 3.93 -11.71 11.53
N CYS A 47 3.22 -10.60 11.73
CA CYS A 47 2.52 -10.22 12.96
C CYS A 47 1.00 -10.43 12.88
N GLY A 48 0.42 -10.53 11.68
CA GLY A 48 -1.02 -10.70 11.47
C GLY A 48 -1.78 -9.40 11.24
N LEU A 49 -3.12 -9.47 11.34
CA LEU A 49 -4.05 -8.41 10.93
C LEU A 49 -3.90 -7.11 11.74
N LEU A 50 -4.09 -7.18 13.07
CA LEU A 50 -4.16 -5.98 13.91
C LEU A 50 -2.87 -5.15 13.85
N PRO A 51 -1.66 -5.72 13.96
CA PRO A 51 -0.43 -4.94 13.87
C PRO A 51 -0.23 -4.29 12.49
N ALA A 52 -0.68 -4.96 11.42
CA ALA A 52 -0.61 -4.41 10.07
C ALA A 52 -1.60 -3.25 9.86
N LEU A 53 -2.79 -3.32 10.46
CA LEU A 53 -3.74 -2.20 10.46
C LEU A 53 -3.13 -0.97 11.16
N CYS A 54 -2.46 -1.17 12.30
CA CYS A 54 -1.77 -0.07 13.00
C CYS A 54 -0.71 0.59 12.12
N VAL A 55 0.09 -0.19 11.39
CA VAL A 55 1.09 0.35 10.45
C VAL A 55 0.41 1.10 9.30
N SER A 56 -0.62 0.51 8.70
CA SER A 56 -1.31 1.14 7.57
C SER A 56 -2.01 2.46 7.93
N ILE A 57 -2.62 2.53 9.12
CA ILE A 57 -3.29 3.72 9.62
C ILE A 57 -2.24 4.75 10.08
N GLY A 58 -1.18 4.26 10.76
CA GLY A 58 -0.04 5.06 11.19
C GLY A 58 0.60 5.83 10.04
N TYR A 59 0.83 5.16 8.91
CA TYR A 59 1.42 5.77 7.72
C TYR A 59 0.63 6.98 7.24
N ASN A 60 -0.66 6.82 7.00
CA ASN A 60 -1.50 7.91 6.49
C ASN A 60 -1.70 9.02 7.53
N LEU A 61 -1.75 8.69 8.83
CA LEU A 61 -1.83 9.67 9.91
C LEU A 61 -0.56 10.53 9.98
N ILE A 62 0.61 9.88 9.97
CA ILE A 62 1.91 10.55 9.99
C ILE A 62 2.09 11.38 8.70
N ASN A 63 1.73 10.83 7.54
CA ASN A 63 1.81 11.54 6.27
C ASN A 63 0.93 12.79 6.27
N SER A 64 -0.30 12.69 6.80
CA SER A 64 -1.20 13.84 6.97
C SER A 64 -0.62 14.90 7.91
N PHE A 65 0.01 14.48 9.01
CA PHE A 65 0.67 15.39 9.94
C PHE A 65 1.87 16.10 9.29
N LEU A 66 2.73 15.35 8.59
CA LEU A 66 3.88 15.90 7.86
C LEU A 66 3.44 16.89 6.78
N TRP A 67 2.31 16.62 6.11
CA TRP A 67 1.71 17.54 5.15
C TRP A 67 1.28 18.86 5.80
N ILE A 68 0.57 18.80 6.94
CA ILE A 68 0.22 20.00 7.71
C ILE A 68 1.47 20.80 8.06
N CYS A 69 2.53 20.15 8.55
CA CYS A 69 3.77 20.84 8.91
C CYS A 69 4.45 21.53 7.72
N HIS A 70 4.37 20.95 6.51
CA HIS A 70 5.00 21.52 5.31
C HIS A 70 4.16 22.58 4.60
N LYS A 71 2.84 22.40 4.57
CA LYS A 71 1.92 23.26 3.79
C LYS A 71 1.12 24.22 4.64
N GLY A 72 1.13 24.06 5.96
CA GLY A 72 0.35 24.88 6.89
C GLY A 72 -1.16 24.62 6.86
N VAL A 73 -1.61 23.63 6.09
CA VAL A 73 -3.04 23.29 5.91
C VAL A 73 -3.27 21.80 6.00
N PHE A 74 -4.38 21.41 6.61
CA PHE A 74 -4.84 20.02 6.63
C PHE A 74 -5.60 19.70 5.35
N ASP A 75 -5.18 18.63 4.67
CA ASP A 75 -5.90 18.06 3.54
C ASP A 75 -6.57 16.74 3.99
N PRO A 76 -7.91 16.71 4.11
CA PRO A 76 -8.63 15.53 4.57
C PRO A 76 -8.52 14.34 3.61
N PHE A 77 -8.21 14.58 2.33
CA PHE A 77 -8.08 13.51 1.34
C PHE A 77 -6.81 12.70 1.51
N ILE A 78 -5.72 13.32 2.02
CA ILE A 78 -4.50 12.59 2.37
C ILE A 78 -4.79 11.53 3.43
N PHE A 79 -5.58 11.89 4.45
CA PHE A 79 -6.00 10.92 5.46
C PHE A 79 -7.02 9.90 4.92
N ALA A 80 -7.87 10.29 3.97
CA ALA A 80 -8.86 9.39 3.37
C ALA A 80 -8.23 8.17 2.66
N TYR A 81 -7.00 8.29 2.12
CA TYR A 81 -6.27 7.14 1.55
C TYR A 81 -5.94 6.05 2.58
N THR A 82 -6.12 6.29 3.88
CA THR A 82 -6.11 5.24 4.92
C THR A 82 -7.06 4.09 4.57
N VAL A 83 -8.21 4.38 3.94
CA VAL A 83 -9.17 3.36 3.49
C VAL A 83 -8.50 2.36 2.54
N CYS A 84 -7.66 2.83 1.62
CA CYS A 84 -6.94 1.98 0.68
C CYS A 84 -6.04 1.01 1.44
N GLY A 85 -5.22 1.55 2.34
CA GLY A 85 -4.30 0.75 3.15
C GLY A 85 -5.01 -0.30 4.03
N ILE A 86 -6.14 0.06 4.64
CA ILE A 86 -6.99 -0.87 5.39
C ILE A 86 -7.47 -2.02 4.49
N LEU A 87 -7.99 -1.70 3.31
CA LEU A 87 -8.46 -2.71 2.36
C LEU A 87 -7.32 -3.62 1.90
N ILE A 88 -6.14 -3.07 1.61
CA ILE A 88 -4.93 -3.84 1.26
C ILE A 88 -4.55 -4.82 2.37
N VAL A 89 -4.60 -4.38 3.63
CA VAL A 89 -4.34 -5.24 4.80
C VAL A 89 -5.35 -6.39 4.89
N PHE A 90 -6.64 -6.10 4.72
CA PHE A 90 -7.68 -7.14 4.72
C PHE A 90 -7.53 -8.13 3.57
N SER A 91 -7.31 -7.63 2.35
CA SER A 91 -7.08 -8.47 1.16
C SER A 91 -5.87 -9.38 1.34
N THR A 92 -4.77 -8.84 1.87
CA THR A 92 -3.55 -9.62 2.14
C THR A 92 -3.80 -10.67 3.21
N TRP A 93 -4.42 -10.28 4.33
CA TRP A 93 -4.66 -11.16 5.47
C TRP A 93 -5.57 -12.34 5.14
N LEU A 94 -6.58 -12.13 4.27
CA LEU A 94 -7.52 -13.16 3.84
C LEU A 94 -6.81 -14.43 3.33
N PHE A 95 -5.71 -14.24 2.60
CA PHE A 95 -4.87 -15.30 2.07
C PHE A 95 -3.70 -15.64 3.01
N ALA A 96 -3.01 -14.63 3.55
CA ALA A 96 -1.81 -14.81 4.38
C ALA A 96 -2.05 -15.60 5.68
N ARG A 97 -3.30 -15.66 6.18
CA ARG A 97 -3.66 -16.50 7.34
C ARG A 97 -3.45 -18.00 7.08
N ARG A 98 -3.45 -18.45 5.82
CA ARG A 98 -3.20 -19.85 5.42
C ARG A 98 -1.71 -20.09 5.17
N LYS A 99 -0.88 -19.87 6.19
CA LYS A 99 0.60 -19.89 6.06
C LYS A 99 1.16 -21.20 5.50
N ASP A 100 0.50 -22.33 5.75
CA ASP A 100 0.98 -23.63 5.31
C ASP A 100 0.83 -23.82 3.79
N ASP A 101 -0.12 -23.14 3.16
CA ASP A 101 -0.30 -23.18 1.70
C ASP A 101 0.91 -22.58 0.96
N PHE A 102 1.56 -21.57 1.56
CA PHE A 102 2.77 -20.93 1.02
C PHE A 102 4.03 -21.81 1.15
N LYS A 103 3.93 -22.98 1.82
CA LYS A 103 5.03 -23.94 1.95
C LYS A 103 4.94 -25.09 0.94
N ILE A 104 3.81 -25.25 0.24
CA ILE A 104 3.57 -26.39 -0.66
C ILE A 104 4.50 -26.33 -1.87
N SER A 105 4.52 -25.20 -2.60
CA SER A 105 5.41 -25.01 -3.75
C SER A 105 5.61 -23.53 -4.07
N ALA A 106 6.68 -23.22 -4.80
CA ALA A 106 6.92 -21.86 -5.29
C ALA A 106 5.81 -21.37 -6.23
N ALA A 107 5.24 -22.26 -7.05
CA ALA A 107 4.15 -21.93 -7.96
C ALA A 107 2.86 -21.57 -7.20
N ILE A 108 2.51 -22.32 -6.16
CA ILE A 108 1.35 -22.05 -5.32
C ILE A 108 1.56 -20.73 -4.55
N THR A 109 2.76 -20.51 -4.02
CA THR A 109 3.13 -19.23 -3.39
C THR A 109 2.91 -18.06 -4.35
N ALA A 110 3.46 -18.15 -5.56
CA ALA A 110 3.32 -17.11 -6.57
C ALA A 110 1.84 -16.86 -6.93
N LEU A 111 1.03 -17.91 -7.07
CA LEU A 111 -0.40 -17.80 -7.31
C LEU A 111 -1.10 -17.03 -6.17
N TYR A 112 -0.84 -17.38 -4.91
CA TYR A 112 -1.41 -16.65 -3.77
C TYR A 112 -0.99 -15.19 -3.73
N LEU A 113 0.27 -14.88 -4.03
CA LEU A 113 0.76 -13.50 -4.10
C LEU A 113 0.09 -12.72 -5.25
N VAL A 114 -0.13 -13.36 -6.41
CA VAL A 114 -0.89 -12.75 -7.51
C VAL A 114 -2.35 -12.51 -7.12
N LEU A 115 -2.99 -13.45 -6.42
CA LEU A 115 -4.36 -13.27 -5.93
C LEU A 115 -4.47 -12.14 -4.91
N ILE A 116 -3.51 -12.02 -3.99
CA ILE A 116 -3.41 -10.90 -3.06
C ILE A 116 -3.25 -9.59 -3.84
N ALA A 117 -2.32 -9.53 -4.80
CA ALA A 117 -2.09 -8.35 -5.62
C ALA A 117 -3.34 -7.95 -6.41
N LEU A 118 -4.04 -8.90 -7.04
CA LEU A 118 -5.27 -8.65 -7.80
C LEU A 118 -6.39 -8.10 -6.91
N LEU A 119 -6.67 -8.76 -5.78
CA LEU A 119 -7.73 -8.34 -4.88
C LEU A 119 -7.43 -6.98 -4.25
N SER A 120 -6.21 -6.78 -3.77
CA SER A 120 -5.79 -5.50 -3.18
C SER A 120 -5.77 -4.38 -4.22
N SER A 121 -5.37 -4.66 -5.46
CA SER A 121 -5.43 -3.69 -6.56
C SER A 121 -6.87 -3.29 -6.85
N LEU A 122 -7.79 -4.25 -6.97
CA LEU A 122 -9.20 -3.95 -7.21
C LEU A 122 -9.77 -3.03 -6.13
N CYS A 123 -9.50 -3.34 -4.86
CA CYS A 123 -9.90 -2.51 -3.74
C CYS A 123 -9.28 -1.10 -3.80
N ALA A 124 -7.98 -1.00 -4.07
CA ALA A 124 -7.25 0.27 -4.16
C ALA A 124 -7.73 1.12 -5.33
N ILE A 125 -7.96 0.52 -6.51
CA ILE A 125 -8.44 1.21 -7.72
C ILE A 125 -9.79 1.86 -7.47
N ILE A 126 -10.73 1.12 -6.86
CA ILE A 126 -12.08 1.63 -6.58
C ILE A 126 -12.02 2.71 -5.50
N SER A 127 -11.36 2.43 -4.37
CA SER A 127 -11.31 3.36 -3.24
C SER A 127 -10.55 4.64 -3.58
N SER A 128 -9.35 4.53 -4.16
CA SER A 128 -8.55 5.69 -4.59
C SER A 128 -9.27 6.47 -5.67
N GLY A 129 -9.88 5.82 -6.67
CA GLY A 129 -10.63 6.52 -7.72
C GLY A 129 -11.83 7.31 -7.20
N ILE A 130 -12.51 6.81 -6.16
CA ILE A 130 -13.59 7.55 -5.48
C ILE A 130 -13.02 8.74 -4.69
N ILE A 131 -11.91 8.54 -3.97
CA ILE A 131 -11.23 9.60 -3.20
C ILE A 131 -10.77 10.71 -4.16
N ASP A 132 -10.12 10.37 -5.27
CA ASP A 132 -9.66 11.29 -6.32
C ASP A 132 -10.81 12.06 -6.95
N TYR A 133 -11.95 11.41 -7.18
CA TYR A 133 -13.13 12.07 -7.73
C TYR A 133 -13.64 13.18 -6.81
N PHE A 134 -13.74 12.90 -5.50
CA PHE A 134 -14.12 13.93 -4.54
C PHE A 134 -13.03 15.00 -4.41
N HIS A 135 -11.77 14.61 -4.33
CA HIS A 135 -10.65 15.57 -4.28
C HIS A 135 -10.67 16.51 -5.49
N TYR A 136 -10.96 15.99 -6.69
CA TYR A 136 -11.15 16.81 -7.90
C TYR A 136 -12.31 17.80 -7.75
N ILE A 137 -13.46 17.37 -7.25
CA ILE A 137 -14.63 18.25 -7.07
C ILE A 137 -14.32 19.42 -6.13
N TYR A 138 -13.56 19.18 -5.06
CA TYR A 138 -13.30 20.21 -4.04
C TYR A 138 -12.07 21.07 -4.33
N TYR A 139 -11.06 20.55 -5.04
CA TYR A 139 -9.78 21.24 -5.24
C TYR A 139 -9.41 21.49 -6.72
N ASP A 140 -10.21 21.02 -7.68
CA ASP A 140 -9.92 21.06 -9.14
C ASP A 140 -8.55 20.45 -9.52
N VAL A 141 -8.05 19.54 -8.69
CA VAL A 141 -6.81 18.79 -8.91
C VAL A 141 -7.12 17.30 -8.73
N PRO A 142 -6.97 16.45 -9.75
CA PRO A 142 -7.48 15.07 -9.68
C PRO A 142 -6.62 14.16 -8.81
N ASP A 143 -5.33 14.44 -8.76
CA ASP A 143 -4.34 13.78 -7.92
C ASP A 143 -3.07 14.65 -7.98
N MET A 144 -2.30 14.67 -6.89
CA MET A 144 -0.96 15.28 -6.88
C MET A 144 0.07 14.44 -7.65
N MET A 145 -0.26 13.18 -7.95
CA MET A 145 0.53 12.27 -8.76
C MET A 145 0.45 12.62 -10.26
N ASN A 146 1.59 13.00 -10.83
CA ASN A 146 1.72 13.35 -12.26
C ASN A 146 1.20 12.28 -13.24
N PRO A 147 1.39 10.96 -13.02
CA PRO A 147 0.89 9.91 -13.92
C PRO A 147 -0.63 9.72 -13.84
N ILE A 148 -1.19 9.63 -12.64
CA ILE A 148 -2.63 9.40 -12.42
C ILE A 148 -3.41 10.59 -13.00
N LYS A 149 -2.97 11.82 -12.71
CA LYS A 149 -3.52 13.04 -13.31
C LYS A 149 -3.51 13.01 -14.84
N THR A 150 -2.45 12.51 -15.45
CA THR A 150 -2.33 12.40 -16.91
C THR A 150 -3.31 11.38 -17.48
N PHE A 151 -3.42 10.20 -16.85
CA PHE A 151 -4.40 9.19 -17.26
C PHE A 151 -5.84 9.70 -17.09
N THR A 152 -6.17 10.33 -15.95
CA THR A 152 -7.51 10.88 -15.69
C THR A 152 -7.90 11.88 -16.77
N LYS A 153 -6.99 12.80 -17.13
CA LYS A 153 -7.23 13.76 -18.23
C LYS A 153 -7.42 13.06 -19.57
N SER A 154 -6.62 12.05 -19.87
CA SER A 154 -6.74 11.29 -21.12
C SER A 154 -8.10 10.58 -21.23
N PHE A 155 -8.59 9.95 -20.16
CA PHE A 155 -9.91 9.33 -20.15
C PHE A 155 -11.04 10.36 -20.27
N ALA A 156 -10.93 11.49 -19.56
CA ALA A 156 -11.91 12.57 -19.67
C ALA A 156 -11.99 13.15 -21.09
N GLN A 157 -10.85 13.26 -21.79
CA GLN A 157 -10.80 13.68 -23.20
C GLN A 157 -11.50 12.69 -24.15
N HIS A 158 -11.58 11.41 -23.79
CA HIS A 158 -12.27 10.37 -24.56
C HIS A 158 -13.72 10.15 -24.11
N HIS A 159 -14.35 11.17 -23.51
CA HIS A 159 -15.77 11.19 -23.12
C HIS A 159 -16.18 10.18 -22.02
N PHE A 160 -15.22 9.67 -21.24
CA PHE A 160 -15.57 8.97 -20.01
C PHE A 160 -16.11 9.96 -18.96
N SER A 161 -17.03 9.50 -18.10
CA SER A 161 -17.46 10.32 -16.95
C SER A 161 -16.27 10.60 -16.04
N MET A 162 -16.33 11.68 -15.25
CA MET A 162 -15.19 12.06 -14.40
C MET A 162 -14.87 10.98 -13.36
N LEU A 163 -15.89 10.40 -12.73
CA LEU A 163 -15.73 9.27 -11.81
C LEU A 163 -15.08 8.06 -12.50
N ALA A 164 -15.54 7.70 -13.69
CA ALA A 164 -14.94 6.61 -14.45
C ALA A 164 -13.47 6.91 -14.82
N SER A 165 -13.17 8.17 -15.16
CA SER A 165 -11.82 8.61 -15.50
C SER A 165 -10.86 8.47 -14.31
N CYS A 166 -11.29 8.88 -13.10
CA CYS A 166 -10.51 8.69 -11.88
C CYS A 166 -10.26 7.21 -11.56
N ILE A 167 -11.29 6.36 -11.68
CA ILE A 167 -11.16 4.91 -11.43
C ILE A 167 -10.24 4.24 -12.47
N LEU A 168 -10.42 4.55 -13.76
CA LEU A 168 -9.63 3.93 -14.84
C LEU A 168 -8.17 4.36 -14.79
N ALA A 169 -7.89 5.61 -14.41
CA ALA A 169 -6.53 6.13 -14.25
C ALA A 169 -5.72 5.40 -13.18
N GLN A 170 -6.40 4.84 -12.18
CA GLN A 170 -5.76 4.10 -11.10
C GLN A 170 -5.28 2.71 -11.52
N ILE A 171 -5.88 2.09 -12.55
CA ILE A 171 -5.59 0.71 -12.95
C ILE A 171 -4.09 0.45 -13.18
N PRO A 172 -3.39 1.17 -14.08
CA PRO A 172 -2.00 0.86 -14.39
C PRO A 172 -1.07 1.04 -13.19
N ILE A 173 -1.27 2.13 -12.44
CA ILE A 173 -0.41 2.49 -11.31
C ILE A 173 -0.66 1.56 -10.13
N SER A 174 -1.92 1.43 -9.70
CA SER A 174 -2.28 0.59 -8.56
C SER A 174 -1.92 -0.87 -8.83
N PHE A 175 -2.18 -1.41 -10.02
CA PHE A 175 -1.86 -2.81 -10.29
C PHE A 175 -0.35 -3.09 -10.25
N ALA A 176 0.46 -2.27 -10.93
CA ALA A 176 1.91 -2.43 -10.94
C ALA A 176 2.50 -2.27 -9.52
N ASP A 177 2.05 -1.24 -8.81
CA ASP A 177 2.50 -0.94 -7.47
C ASP A 177 2.17 -2.09 -6.50
N ARG A 178 0.93 -2.57 -6.48
CA ARG A 178 0.48 -3.65 -5.60
C ARG A 178 1.12 -4.99 -5.92
N LEU A 179 1.33 -5.30 -7.20
CA LEU A 179 2.03 -6.52 -7.59
C LEU A 179 3.45 -6.53 -7.04
N ILE A 180 4.22 -5.47 -7.26
CA ILE A 180 5.59 -5.36 -6.75
C ILE A 180 5.59 -5.34 -5.22
N ALA A 181 4.71 -4.55 -4.61
CA ALA A 181 4.68 -4.41 -3.16
C ALA A 181 4.33 -5.72 -2.44
N THR A 182 3.43 -6.52 -3.02
CA THR A 182 3.03 -7.83 -2.46
C THR A 182 4.18 -8.82 -2.50
N PHE A 183 4.88 -8.93 -3.63
CA PHE A 183 6.02 -9.83 -3.78
C PHE A 183 7.21 -9.37 -2.91
N ALA A 184 7.51 -8.08 -2.90
CA ALA A 184 8.57 -7.51 -2.08
C ALA A 184 8.26 -7.68 -0.57
N GLY A 185 7.02 -7.47 -0.15
CA GLY A 185 6.57 -7.65 1.23
C GLY A 185 6.68 -9.10 1.68
N TYR A 186 6.29 -10.06 0.84
CA TYR A 186 6.50 -11.48 1.13
C TYR A 186 7.98 -11.86 1.17
N GLY A 187 8.80 -11.30 0.27
CA GLY A 187 10.25 -11.47 0.28
C GLY A 187 10.89 -10.96 1.58
N ALA A 188 10.51 -9.76 2.03
CA ALA A 188 10.93 -9.19 3.31
C ALA A 188 10.53 -10.08 4.49
N TYR A 189 9.28 -10.58 4.50
CA TYR A 189 8.82 -11.56 5.49
C TYR A 189 9.72 -12.80 5.54
N ARG A 190 10.02 -13.42 4.40
CA ARG A 190 10.86 -14.63 4.32
C ARG A 190 12.30 -14.38 4.75
N LEU A 191 12.86 -13.21 4.44
CA LEU A 191 14.18 -12.82 4.93
C LEU A 191 14.17 -12.70 6.45
N CYS A 192 13.21 -11.96 7.02
CA CYS A 192 13.08 -11.80 8.47
C CYS A 192 12.90 -13.15 9.19
N GLU A 193 12.01 -14.02 8.70
CA GLU A 193 11.76 -15.36 9.24
C GLU A 193 13.07 -16.18 9.32
N ARG A 194 13.84 -16.24 8.22
CA ARG A 194 15.12 -16.97 8.17
C ARG A 194 16.16 -16.43 9.15
N TYR A 195 16.29 -15.10 9.28
CA TYR A 195 17.26 -14.50 10.21
C TYR A 195 16.91 -14.76 11.67
N ILE A 196 15.61 -14.88 11.97
CA ILE A 196 15.11 -15.12 13.31
C ILE A 196 15.27 -16.59 13.69
N GLU A 197 14.91 -17.51 12.81
CA GLU A 197 15.07 -18.95 13.05
C GLU A 197 16.54 -19.33 13.24
N ARG A 198 17.45 -18.77 12.44
CA ARG A 198 18.91 -18.98 12.59
C ARG A 198 19.51 -18.52 13.92
N LYS A 199 18.86 -17.59 14.64
CA LYS A 199 19.33 -17.14 15.96
C LYS A 199 18.79 -17.98 17.12
N THR A 200 17.88 -18.91 16.84
CA THR A 200 17.20 -19.73 17.86
C THR A 200 17.72 -21.18 17.88
N ILE A 201 18.64 -21.51 16.98
CA ILE A 201 19.41 -22.76 16.91
C ILE A 201 20.85 -22.42 17.27
#